data_AF-A0AAJ1MHX2-F1
#
_entry.id   AF-A0AAJ1MHX2-F1
#
_cell.length_a   1.000
_cell.length_b   1.000
_cell.length_c   1.000
_cell.angle_alpha   90.00
_cell.angle_beta   90.00
_cell.angle_gamma   90.00
#
_symmetry.space_group_name_H-M   'P 1'
#
loop_
_entity.id
_entity.type
_entity.pdbx_description
1 polymer ?
#
loop_
_entity_poly.entity_id
_entity_poly.type
_entity_poly.pdbx_seq_one_letter_code
_entity_poly.pdbx_strand_id
1 'polypeptide(L)'
;MMINVAVEIADDLYFFTKKKYHDKNFNISFEGGRSVKDLVESIGIPHVEIGRVRQDGEFVGVNSLIVEDCCLRIDAPEPGLPANNIPLRFILDVHLGRLAEYLRMLGFDADYSNDRDDAELASLASGCEQGGAAPGGILLSCDRGLLMRRIITAGMLIRSRNPEQQIVEVLRRFNLSGRVRPFSRCFNCGGLLENAGGLDDLSGDEYSRIPDGVRIWCREYTRCTRCGQLYWEGGHFIGMREKVRKMLDASTG
;
A
#
# COMPACT_ATOMS: atom_id res chain seq x y z
N MET A 1 -0.23 34.98 -20.50
CA MET A 1 -0.89 35.47 -19.26
C MET A 1 -0.25 34.73 -18.11
N MET A 2 0.26 35.46 -17.13
CA MET A 2 0.82 34.87 -15.91
C MET A 2 -0.34 34.56 -14.96
N ILE A 3 -0.42 33.32 -14.50
CA ILE A 3 -1.44 32.86 -13.56
C ILE A 3 -0.80 32.78 -12.17
N ASN A 4 -1.47 33.32 -11.15
CA ASN A 4 -1.06 33.31 -9.76
C ASN A 4 -2.01 32.46 -8.93
N VAL A 5 -1.46 31.43 -8.28
CA VAL A 5 -2.22 30.51 -7.45
C VAL A 5 -1.75 30.64 -6.01
N ALA A 6 -2.66 31.00 -5.10
CA ALA A 6 -2.45 30.88 -3.67
C ALA A 6 -2.72 29.43 -3.26
N VAL A 7 -1.73 28.74 -2.70
CA VAL A 7 -1.82 27.32 -2.35
C VAL A 7 -1.83 27.16 -0.84
N GLU A 8 -2.86 26.50 -0.31
CA GLU A 8 -2.95 26.02 1.07
C GLU A 8 -2.88 24.48 1.06
N ILE A 9 -1.98 23.89 1.86
CA ILE A 9 -1.88 22.42 1.98
C ILE A 9 -2.13 21.97 3.41
N ALA A 10 -2.64 20.74 3.57
CA ALA A 10 -2.79 20.13 4.89
C ALA A 10 -1.45 19.78 5.55
N ASP A 11 -1.46 19.71 6.88
CA ASP A 11 -0.27 19.49 7.71
C ASP A 11 0.52 18.24 7.36
N ASP A 12 -0.20 17.15 7.10
CA ASP A 12 0.42 15.86 6.75
C ASP A 12 1.14 15.87 5.40
N LEU A 13 0.88 16.88 4.56
CA LEU A 13 1.49 17.03 3.25
C LEU A 13 2.79 17.84 3.26
N TYR A 14 3.10 18.58 4.34
CA TYR A 14 4.39 19.29 4.47
C TYR A 14 5.59 18.37 4.37
N PHE A 15 5.45 17.11 4.77
CA PHE A 15 6.49 16.11 4.65
C PHE A 15 7.05 15.97 3.22
N PHE A 16 6.21 16.22 2.21
CA PHE A 16 6.58 16.06 0.81
C PHE A 16 7.17 17.32 0.18
N THR A 17 6.89 18.50 0.73
CA THR A 17 7.18 19.75 0.04
C THR A 17 8.68 20.02 -0.08
N LYS A 18 9.07 20.63 -1.20
CA LYS A 18 10.45 21.10 -1.38
C LYS A 18 10.75 22.20 -0.36
N LYS A 19 12.01 22.32 0.07
CA LYS A 19 12.48 23.33 1.06
C LYS A 19 12.03 24.77 0.80
N LYS A 20 11.76 25.15 -0.46
CA LYS A 20 11.27 26.48 -0.84
C LYS A 20 9.79 26.75 -0.50
N TYR A 21 9.03 25.72 -0.12
CA TYR A 21 7.60 25.78 0.20
C TYR A 21 7.38 25.39 1.67
N HIS A 22 8.20 25.98 2.55
CA HIS A 22 8.26 25.60 3.98
C HIS A 22 7.07 26.14 4.79
N ASP A 23 6.34 27.11 4.23
CA ASP A 23 5.15 27.69 4.83
C ASP A 23 3.88 26.99 4.39
N LYS A 24 2.85 27.12 5.23
CA LYS A 24 1.57 26.47 4.99
C LYS A 24 0.81 26.95 3.77
N ASN A 25 1.03 28.23 3.51
CA ASN A 25 0.45 28.99 2.46
C ASN A 25 1.57 29.60 1.65
N PHE A 26 1.54 29.41 0.35
CA PHE A 26 2.53 30.00 -0.55
C PHE A 26 1.89 30.32 -1.90
N ASN A 27 2.49 31.25 -2.63
CA ASN A 27 2.05 31.61 -3.97
C ASN A 27 2.92 30.94 -5.02
N ILE A 28 2.28 30.45 -6.10
CA ILE A 28 2.98 29.93 -7.27
C ILE A 28 2.47 30.68 -8.50
N SER A 29 3.40 31.19 -9.30
CA SER A 29 3.10 31.80 -10.58
C SER A 29 3.63 30.94 -11.73
N PHE A 30 2.87 30.81 -12.80
CA PHE A 30 3.28 30.09 -14.01
C PHE A 30 2.61 30.67 -15.27
N GLU A 31 3.17 30.35 -16.44
CA GLU A 31 2.61 30.74 -17.73
C GLU A 31 1.82 29.59 -18.35
N GLY A 32 0.64 29.91 -18.92
CA GLY A 32 -0.24 28.94 -19.54
C GLY A 32 -1.01 28.07 -18.54
N GLY A 33 -2.00 27.32 -19.03
CA GLY A 33 -2.80 26.44 -18.17
C GLY A 33 -1.99 25.25 -17.64
N ARG A 34 -2.20 24.86 -16.38
CA ARG A 34 -1.62 23.65 -15.78
C ARG A 34 -2.70 22.82 -15.11
N SER A 35 -2.55 21.50 -15.07
CA SER A 35 -3.45 20.69 -14.25
C SER A 35 -3.13 20.84 -12.77
N VAL A 36 -4.13 20.63 -11.90
CA VAL A 36 -3.95 20.51 -10.46
C VAL A 36 -2.85 19.50 -10.14
N LYS A 37 -2.88 18.34 -10.82
CA LYS A 37 -1.89 17.27 -10.69
C LYS A 37 -0.48 17.79 -10.94
N ASP A 38 -0.24 18.45 -12.07
CA ASP A 38 1.10 18.96 -12.42
C ASP A 38 1.58 19.98 -11.39
N LEU A 39 0.68 20.83 -10.87
CA LEU A 39 1.01 21.80 -9.81
C LEU A 39 1.45 21.07 -8.53
N VAL A 40 0.67 20.10 -8.06
CA VAL A 40 0.93 19.29 -6.86
C VAL A 40 2.26 18.53 -6.97
N GLU A 41 2.54 17.90 -8.11
CA GLU A 41 3.81 17.20 -8.33
C GLU A 41 4.99 18.18 -8.40
N SER A 42 4.79 19.38 -8.96
CA SER A 42 5.85 20.39 -9.04
C SER A 42 6.32 20.90 -7.68
N ILE A 43 5.42 20.89 -6.67
CA ILE A 43 5.74 21.22 -5.27
C ILE A 43 6.35 20.04 -4.50
N GLY A 44 6.30 18.83 -5.05
CA GLY A 44 6.97 17.63 -4.52
C GLY A 44 6.03 16.59 -3.92
N ILE A 45 4.71 16.82 -3.94
CA ILE A 45 3.71 15.89 -3.42
C ILE A 45 3.30 14.92 -4.54
N PRO A 46 3.39 13.59 -4.36
CA PRO A 46 2.81 12.64 -5.33
C PRO A 46 1.29 12.82 -5.40
N HIS A 47 0.70 12.78 -6.59
CA HIS A 47 -0.75 12.98 -6.77
C HIS A 47 -1.62 11.90 -6.10
N VAL A 48 -1.03 10.75 -5.77
CA VAL A 48 -1.72 9.68 -5.02
C VAL A 48 -1.72 9.91 -3.50
N GLU A 49 -0.98 10.90 -3.02
CA GLU A 49 -0.85 11.25 -1.60
C GLU A 49 -1.75 12.42 -1.17
N ILE A 50 -2.54 12.97 -2.07
CA ILE A 50 -3.49 14.04 -1.76
C ILE A 50 -4.90 13.48 -1.57
N GLY A 51 -5.68 14.17 -0.74
CA GLY A 51 -7.10 13.95 -0.58
C GLY A 51 -7.90 14.80 -1.56
N ARG A 52 -8.91 15.48 -1.03
CA ARG A 52 -9.77 16.37 -1.83
C ARG A 52 -9.02 17.66 -2.15
N VAL A 53 -9.30 18.21 -3.34
CA VAL A 53 -8.78 19.50 -3.77
C VAL A 53 -9.94 20.45 -3.98
N ARG A 54 -9.78 21.70 -3.53
CA ARG A 54 -10.75 22.77 -3.76
C ARG A 54 -10.10 23.93 -4.50
N GLN A 55 -10.74 24.42 -5.54
CA GLN A 55 -10.38 25.64 -6.26
C GLN A 55 -11.46 26.67 -5.97
N ASP A 56 -11.08 27.78 -5.32
CA ASP A 56 -11.99 28.85 -4.88
C ASP A 56 -13.22 28.36 -4.09
N GLY A 57 -13.03 27.29 -3.31
CA GLY A 57 -14.06 26.67 -2.47
C GLY A 57 -14.78 25.48 -3.11
N GLU A 58 -14.70 25.32 -4.44
CA GLU A 58 -15.37 24.23 -5.18
C GLU A 58 -14.48 23.00 -5.33
N PHE A 59 -15.06 21.80 -5.17
CA PHE A 59 -14.31 20.55 -5.33
C PHE A 59 -13.92 20.32 -6.78
N VAL A 60 -12.63 20.06 -7.01
CA VAL A 60 -12.07 19.79 -8.34
C VAL A 60 -11.29 18.48 -8.36
N GLY A 61 -11.23 17.86 -9.54
CA GLY A 61 -10.40 16.68 -9.78
C GLY A 61 -8.94 17.05 -10.02
N VAL A 62 -8.05 16.08 -9.82
CA VAL A 62 -6.60 16.28 -10.04
C VAL A 62 -6.25 16.62 -11.49
N ASN A 63 -7.10 16.25 -12.45
CA ASN A 63 -6.89 16.56 -13.86
C ASN A 63 -7.51 17.90 -14.31
N SER A 64 -8.19 18.63 -13.40
CA SER A 64 -8.76 19.95 -13.71
C SER A 64 -7.67 20.95 -14.07
N LEU A 65 -7.93 21.80 -15.06
CA LEU A 65 -7.00 22.84 -15.52
C LEU A 65 -7.19 24.13 -14.73
N ILE A 66 -6.07 24.68 -14.27
CA ILE A 66 -5.97 26.02 -13.68
C ILE A 66 -5.54 26.95 -14.81
N VAL A 67 -6.44 27.86 -15.20
CA VAL A 67 -6.27 28.76 -16.35
C VAL A 67 -6.34 30.25 -15.98
N GLU A 68 -6.66 30.55 -14.72
CA GLU A 68 -6.79 31.89 -14.17
C GLU A 68 -6.35 31.89 -12.70
N ASP A 69 -6.20 33.07 -12.12
CA ASP A 69 -5.77 33.26 -10.72
C ASP A 69 -6.80 32.65 -9.77
N CYS A 70 -6.35 31.85 -8.80
CA CYS A 70 -7.26 31.14 -7.88
C CYS A 70 -6.61 30.82 -6.54
N CYS A 71 -7.44 30.44 -5.57
CA CYS A 71 -7.01 29.80 -4.34
C CYS A 71 -7.18 28.29 -4.44
N LEU A 72 -6.09 27.54 -4.25
CA LEU A 72 -6.08 26.07 -4.29
C LEU A 72 -5.82 25.52 -2.89
N ARG A 73 -6.79 24.77 -2.35
CA ARG A 73 -6.66 24.06 -1.09
C ARG A 73 -6.52 22.57 -1.33
N ILE A 74 -5.45 21.97 -0.80
CA ILE A 74 -5.12 20.56 -0.96
C ILE A 74 -5.19 19.88 0.41
N ASP A 75 -6.24 19.09 0.61
CA ASP A 75 -6.42 18.34 1.84
C ASP A 75 -5.56 17.05 1.83
N ALA A 76 -5.18 16.56 3.01
CA ALA A 76 -4.60 15.23 3.16
C ALA A 76 -5.68 14.15 2.93
N PRO A 77 -5.30 12.94 2.50
CA PRO A 77 -6.26 11.89 2.26
C PRO A 77 -6.84 11.37 3.57
N GLU A 78 -8.17 11.29 3.64
CA GLU A 78 -8.88 10.71 4.78
C GLU A 78 -8.55 9.20 4.91
N PRO A 79 -8.45 8.66 6.13
CA PRO A 79 -8.30 7.23 6.35
C PRO A 79 -9.41 6.41 5.69
N GLY A 80 -9.04 5.47 4.82
CA GLY A 80 -10.00 4.64 4.11
C GLY A 80 -9.49 4.13 2.77
N LEU A 81 -10.32 3.31 2.13
CA LEU A 81 -10.00 2.79 0.80
C LEU A 81 -10.13 3.87 -0.27
N PRO A 82 -9.32 3.83 -1.34
CA PRO A 82 -9.48 4.72 -2.48
C PRO A 82 -10.87 4.61 -3.12
N ALA A 83 -11.42 5.73 -3.61
CA ALA A 83 -12.82 5.84 -4.08
C ALA A 83 -13.17 5.01 -5.35
N ASN A 84 -12.18 4.45 -6.06
CA ASN A 84 -12.35 3.91 -7.41
C ASN A 84 -12.54 2.39 -7.50
N ASN A 85 -13.09 1.73 -6.47
CA ASN A 85 -13.22 0.26 -6.42
C ASN A 85 -11.90 -0.49 -6.73
N ILE A 86 -10.76 0.14 -6.41
CA ILE A 86 -9.46 -0.49 -6.59
C ILE A 86 -9.42 -1.70 -5.66
N PRO A 87 -9.08 -2.91 -6.16
CA PRO A 87 -8.97 -4.08 -5.33
C PRO A 87 -8.05 -3.82 -4.15
N LEU A 88 -8.38 -4.40 -3.00
CA LEU A 88 -7.50 -4.38 -1.83
C LEU A 88 -6.35 -5.37 -2.03
N ARG A 89 -5.46 -5.01 -2.95
CA ARG A 89 -4.21 -5.67 -3.31
C ARG A 89 -3.10 -4.64 -3.23
N PHE A 90 -2.07 -4.96 -2.47
CA PHE A 90 -0.89 -4.13 -2.33
C PHE A 90 0.18 -4.59 -3.31
N ILE A 91 0.70 -3.67 -4.11
CA ILE A 91 1.89 -3.89 -4.93
C ILE A 91 3.02 -3.20 -4.20
N LEU A 92 4.08 -3.94 -3.85
CA LEU A 92 5.16 -3.42 -3.03
C LEU A 92 6.44 -3.26 -3.84
N ASP A 93 7.10 -2.13 -3.62
CA ASP A 93 8.48 -1.86 -3.98
C ASP A 93 9.44 -2.92 -3.40
N VAL A 94 10.55 -3.18 -4.10
CA VAL A 94 11.59 -4.16 -3.75
C VAL A 94 12.20 -3.93 -2.36
N HIS A 95 12.12 -2.72 -1.82
CA HIS A 95 12.65 -2.41 -0.48
C HIS A 95 11.69 -2.76 0.67
N LEU A 96 10.48 -3.24 0.37
CA LEU A 96 9.39 -3.42 1.33
C LEU A 96 9.06 -4.90 1.62
N GLY A 97 10.03 -5.81 1.46
CA GLY A 97 9.82 -7.25 1.65
C GLY A 97 9.24 -7.65 3.01
N ARG A 98 9.71 -7.04 4.11
CA ARG A 98 9.15 -7.31 5.44
C ARG A 98 7.74 -6.75 5.64
N LEU A 99 7.43 -5.62 4.99
CA LEU A 99 6.06 -5.10 4.98
C LEU A 99 5.14 -6.04 4.20
N ALA A 100 5.60 -6.62 3.08
CA ALA A 100 4.83 -7.61 2.32
C ALA A 100 4.50 -8.83 3.19
N GLU A 101 5.47 -9.35 3.95
CA GLU A 101 5.24 -10.46 4.88
C GLU A 101 4.22 -10.11 5.97
N TYR A 102 4.28 -8.91 6.55
CA TYR A 102 3.30 -8.48 7.55
C TYR A 102 1.89 -8.32 6.96
N LEU A 103 1.77 -7.75 5.76
CA LEU A 103 0.47 -7.67 5.08
C LEU A 103 -0.12 -9.07 4.83
N ARG A 104 0.69 -10.03 4.36
CA ARG A 104 0.26 -11.43 4.17
C ARG A 104 -0.10 -12.09 5.48
N MET A 105 0.67 -11.85 6.54
CA MET A 105 0.38 -12.34 7.89
C MET A 105 -0.98 -11.86 8.39
N LEU A 106 -1.35 -10.62 8.10
CA LEU A 106 -2.64 -10.03 8.44
C LEU A 106 -3.76 -10.43 7.47
N GLY A 107 -3.47 -11.23 6.44
CA GLY A 107 -4.44 -11.76 5.48
C GLY A 107 -4.68 -10.90 4.24
N PHE A 108 -3.87 -9.86 4.01
CA PHE A 108 -4.00 -9.00 2.84
C PHE A 108 -3.26 -9.57 1.62
N ASP A 109 -3.81 -9.29 0.44
CA ASP A 109 -3.14 -9.59 -0.82
C ASP A 109 -1.97 -8.62 -1.00
N ALA A 110 -0.74 -9.14 -0.95
CA ALA A 110 0.47 -8.33 -1.05
C ALA A 110 1.43 -8.99 -2.05
N ASP A 111 1.56 -8.33 -3.18
CA ASP A 111 2.40 -8.73 -4.28
C ASP A 111 3.78 -8.08 -4.15
N TYR A 112 4.81 -8.92 -4.11
CA TYR A 112 6.19 -8.52 -3.90
C TYR A 112 7.11 -9.50 -4.62
N SER A 113 8.10 -8.96 -5.33
CA SER A 113 9.21 -9.69 -5.93
C SER A 113 10.44 -8.79 -5.92
N ASN A 114 11.63 -9.37 -5.68
CA ASN A 114 12.89 -8.63 -5.70
C ASN A 114 13.35 -8.26 -7.12
N ASP A 115 12.79 -8.92 -8.13
CA ASP A 115 13.27 -8.82 -9.51
C ASP A 115 12.53 -7.77 -10.35
N ARG A 116 11.65 -6.98 -9.73
CA ARG A 116 10.82 -5.99 -10.43
C ARG A 116 11.51 -4.64 -10.53
N ASP A 117 11.38 -4.04 -11.70
CA ASP A 117 11.70 -2.64 -11.89
C ASP A 117 10.48 -1.72 -11.67
N ASP A 118 10.73 -0.42 -11.67
CA ASP A 118 9.71 0.60 -11.51
C ASP A 118 8.63 0.58 -12.61
N ALA A 119 8.97 0.18 -13.85
CA ALA A 119 8.04 0.13 -14.97
C ALA A 119 7.06 -1.03 -14.82
N GLU A 120 7.55 -2.17 -14.38
CA GLU A 120 6.75 -3.34 -14.04
C GLU A 120 5.84 -3.05 -12.84
N LEU A 121 6.38 -2.46 -11.75
CA LEU A 121 5.58 -2.07 -10.58
C LEU A 121 4.44 -1.11 -10.96
N ALA A 122 4.71 -0.13 -11.82
CA ALA A 122 3.70 0.82 -12.27
C ALA A 122 2.64 0.18 -13.17
N SER A 123 3.05 -0.75 -14.03
CA SER A 123 2.13 -1.50 -14.91
C SER A 123 1.22 -2.44 -14.11
N LEU A 124 1.77 -3.11 -13.09
CA LEU A 124 1.02 -3.96 -12.17
C LEU A 124 0.03 -3.17 -11.32
N ALA A 125 0.47 -2.05 -10.72
CA ALA A 125 -0.40 -1.21 -9.88
C ALA A 125 -1.58 -0.64 -10.67
N SER A 126 -1.36 -0.27 -11.94
CA SER A 126 -2.43 0.25 -12.81
C SER A 126 -3.33 -0.83 -13.42
N GLY A 127 -2.91 -2.10 -13.41
CA GLY A 127 -3.61 -3.18 -14.12
C GLY A 127 -3.41 -3.13 -15.64
N CYS A 128 -2.40 -2.42 -16.14
CA CYS A 128 -2.05 -2.33 -17.56
C CYS A 128 -1.01 -3.37 -17.99
N GLU A 129 -0.90 -4.49 -17.26
CA GLU A 129 0.10 -5.53 -17.51
C GLU A 129 0.01 -6.08 -18.95
N GLN A 130 1.18 -6.23 -19.60
CA GLN A 130 1.29 -6.81 -20.94
C GLN A 130 1.03 -8.32 -20.85
N GLY A 131 -0.23 -8.75 -20.98
CA GLY A 131 -0.56 -10.18 -21.07
C GLY A 131 -1.88 -10.62 -20.45
N GLY A 132 -2.62 -9.76 -19.74
CA GLY A 132 -3.94 -10.13 -19.22
C GLY A 132 -4.49 -9.17 -18.18
N ALA A 133 -5.82 -9.21 -18.03
CA ALA A 133 -6.65 -8.37 -17.17
C ALA A 133 -6.45 -8.62 -15.66
N ALA A 134 -5.21 -8.60 -15.17
CA ALA A 134 -4.97 -8.63 -13.74
C ALA A 134 -5.54 -7.35 -13.12
N PRO A 135 -6.38 -7.46 -12.08
CA PRO A 135 -6.91 -6.27 -11.45
C PRO A 135 -5.74 -5.54 -10.75
N GLY A 136 -5.65 -4.23 -10.98
CA GLY A 136 -4.60 -3.38 -10.42
C GLY A 136 -4.62 -3.35 -8.89
N GLY A 137 -3.86 -2.43 -8.29
CA GLY A 137 -3.76 -2.38 -6.84
C GLY A 137 -3.21 -1.05 -6.32
N ILE A 138 -2.96 -1.04 -5.02
CA ILE A 138 -2.40 0.11 -4.31
C ILE A 138 -0.89 -0.07 -4.28
N LEU A 139 -0.15 0.86 -4.89
CA LEU A 139 1.31 0.84 -4.87
C LEU A 139 1.85 1.38 -3.53
N LEU A 140 2.64 0.57 -2.82
CA LEU A 140 3.41 0.99 -1.66
C LEU A 140 4.87 1.13 -2.08
N SER A 141 5.45 2.31 -1.89
CA SER A 141 6.85 2.57 -2.27
C SER A 141 7.52 3.56 -1.33
N CYS A 142 8.85 3.52 -1.27
CA CYS A 142 9.67 4.57 -0.64
C CYS A 142 10.13 5.62 -1.66
N ASP A 143 9.88 5.40 -2.95
CA ASP A 143 10.25 6.28 -4.05
C ASP A 143 9.08 7.19 -4.45
N ARG A 144 9.30 8.50 -4.26
CA ARG A 144 8.33 9.54 -4.62
C ARG A 144 8.14 9.65 -6.13
N GLY A 145 9.21 9.52 -6.92
CA GLY A 145 9.17 9.61 -8.37
C GLY A 145 8.38 8.47 -9.01
N LEU A 146 8.47 7.27 -8.44
CA LEU A 146 7.63 6.15 -8.84
C LEU A 146 6.13 6.45 -8.62
N LEU A 147 5.77 7.01 -7.47
CA LEU A 147 4.38 7.38 -7.14
C LEU A 147 3.84 8.56 -7.96
N MET A 148 4.71 9.39 -8.55
CA MET A 148 4.35 10.49 -9.46
C MET A 148 4.11 10.02 -10.91
N ARG A 149 4.32 8.73 -11.22
CA ARG A 149 4.04 8.24 -12.58
C ARG A 149 2.56 8.36 -12.90
N ARG A 150 2.25 8.93 -14.08
CA ARG A 150 0.87 9.22 -14.51
C ARG A 150 -0.07 8.02 -14.49
N ILE A 151 0.46 6.84 -14.74
CA ILE A 151 -0.28 5.58 -14.78
C ILE A 151 -0.74 5.10 -13.39
N ILE A 152 -0.12 5.59 -12.31
CA ILE A 152 -0.51 5.22 -10.95
C ILE A 152 -1.76 5.99 -10.54
N THR A 153 -2.79 5.27 -10.10
CA THR A 153 -4.07 5.87 -9.67
C THR A 153 -4.32 5.73 -8.17
N ALA A 154 -3.64 4.79 -7.50
CA ALA A 154 -3.60 4.67 -6.06
C ALA A 154 -2.23 4.21 -5.57
N GLY A 155 -1.80 4.81 -4.47
CA GLY A 155 -0.57 4.45 -3.82
C GLY A 155 -0.39 5.17 -2.50
N MET A 156 0.70 4.83 -1.82
CA MET A 156 1.12 5.43 -0.57
C MET A 156 2.65 5.35 -0.49
N LEU A 157 3.26 6.47 -0.14
CA LEU A 157 4.66 6.56 0.24
C LEU A 157 4.80 6.05 1.67
N ILE A 158 5.65 5.05 1.85
CA ILE A 158 6.03 4.55 3.16
C ILE A 158 7.07 5.48 3.78
N ARG A 159 6.74 6.09 4.93
CA ARG A 159 7.58 7.12 5.56
C ARG A 159 8.62 6.51 6.49
N SER A 160 8.21 5.53 7.30
CA SER A 160 9.13 4.87 8.22
C SER A 160 10.05 3.85 7.52
N ARG A 161 11.26 3.71 8.06
CA ARG A 161 12.18 2.62 7.72
C ARG A 161 12.02 1.41 8.64
N ASN A 162 11.24 1.53 9.72
CA ASN A 162 11.00 0.44 10.66
C ASN A 162 9.77 -0.37 10.20
N PRO A 163 9.92 -1.67 9.88
CA PRO A 163 8.82 -2.48 9.35
C PRO A 163 7.56 -2.54 10.22
N GLU A 164 7.70 -2.45 11.55
CA GLU A 164 6.54 -2.46 12.46
C GLU A 164 5.77 -1.14 12.41
N GLN A 165 6.46 -0.02 12.19
CA GLN A 165 5.80 1.27 11.95
C GLN A 165 5.21 1.33 10.54
N GLN A 166 5.89 0.76 9.54
CA GLN A 166 5.39 0.72 8.15
C GLN A 166 4.01 0.05 8.07
N ILE A 167 3.81 -1.08 8.76
CA ILE A 167 2.51 -1.73 8.74
C ILE A 167 1.44 -0.91 9.46
N VAL A 168 1.79 -0.24 10.56
CA VAL A 168 0.87 0.67 11.27
C VAL A 168 0.46 1.85 10.38
N GLU A 169 1.40 2.43 9.63
CA GLU A 169 1.11 3.47 8.64
C GLU A 169 0.07 3.00 7.62
N VAL A 170 0.26 1.81 7.03
CA VAL A 170 -0.68 1.23 6.04
C VAL A 170 -2.04 0.93 6.66
N LEU A 171 -2.07 0.31 7.86
CA LEU A 171 -3.32 -0.02 8.55
C LEU A 171 -4.16 1.22 8.85
N ARG A 172 -3.51 2.30 9.32
CA ARG A 172 -4.18 3.59 9.60
C ARG A 172 -4.63 4.27 8.31
N ARG A 173 -3.75 4.40 7.31
CA ARG A 173 -4.03 5.10 6.04
C ARG A 173 -5.25 4.53 5.32
N PHE A 174 -5.42 3.21 5.35
CA PHE A 174 -6.50 2.51 4.63
C PHE A 174 -7.60 1.97 5.56
N ASN A 175 -7.56 2.29 6.86
CA ASN A 175 -8.50 1.85 7.88
C ASN A 175 -8.76 0.32 7.84
N LEU A 176 -7.69 -0.46 7.96
CA LEU A 176 -7.71 -1.90 7.66
C LEU A 176 -7.88 -2.79 8.89
N SER A 177 -7.81 -2.26 10.11
CA SER A 177 -7.79 -3.06 11.34
C SER A 177 -9.01 -3.98 11.46
N GLY A 178 -10.20 -3.51 11.05
CA GLY A 178 -11.44 -4.32 11.01
C GLY A 178 -11.53 -5.33 9.85
N ARG A 179 -10.55 -5.35 8.93
CA ARG A 179 -10.50 -6.25 7.76
C ARG A 179 -9.44 -7.34 7.88
N VAL A 180 -8.68 -7.33 8.98
CA VAL A 180 -7.60 -8.29 9.22
C VAL A 180 -8.16 -9.70 9.37
N ARG A 181 -7.58 -10.65 8.63
CA ARG A 181 -7.87 -12.09 8.67
C ARG A 181 -6.55 -12.83 8.83
N PRO A 182 -5.97 -12.85 10.05
CA PRO A 182 -4.63 -13.35 10.25
C PRO A 182 -4.48 -14.78 9.75
N PHE A 183 -3.31 -15.11 9.20
CA PHE A 183 -2.98 -16.47 8.81
C PHE A 183 -3.92 -17.10 7.77
N SER A 184 -4.60 -16.26 6.97
CA SER A 184 -5.41 -16.70 5.82
C SER A 184 -4.63 -16.74 4.50
N ARG A 185 -3.39 -16.21 4.50
CA ARG A 185 -2.51 -16.17 3.33
C ARG A 185 -1.11 -16.65 3.67
N CYS A 186 -0.47 -17.25 2.66
CA CYS A 186 0.89 -17.73 2.72
C CYS A 186 1.86 -16.56 2.87
N PHE A 187 2.72 -16.60 3.88
CA PHE A 187 3.72 -15.55 4.11
C PHE A 187 4.73 -15.45 2.94
N ASN A 188 5.02 -16.58 2.29
CA ASN A 188 6.02 -16.65 1.22
C ASN A 188 5.51 -16.08 -0.11
N CYS A 189 4.32 -16.50 -0.57
CA CYS A 189 3.82 -16.15 -1.91
C CYS A 189 2.49 -15.37 -1.92
N GLY A 190 1.86 -15.15 -0.76
CA GLY A 190 0.57 -14.46 -0.63
C GLY A 190 -0.66 -15.28 -1.06
N GLY A 191 -0.48 -16.51 -1.53
CA GLY A 191 -1.58 -17.41 -1.90
C GLY A 191 -2.50 -17.75 -0.71
N LEU A 192 -3.75 -18.13 -1.00
CA LEU A 192 -4.71 -18.49 0.05
C LEU A 192 -4.27 -19.78 0.78
N LEU A 193 -4.53 -19.79 2.07
CA LEU A 193 -4.30 -20.95 2.92
C LEU A 193 -5.60 -21.72 3.10
N GLU A 194 -5.52 -23.04 3.01
CA GLU A 194 -6.63 -23.97 3.25
C GLU A 194 -6.25 -25.03 4.28
N ASN A 195 -7.25 -25.56 4.97
CA ASN A 195 -7.06 -26.66 5.91
C ASN A 195 -6.59 -27.90 5.12
N ALA A 196 -5.47 -28.47 5.55
CA ALA A 196 -4.86 -29.64 4.94
C ALA A 196 -5.19 -30.95 5.67
N GLY A 197 -5.97 -30.89 6.75
CA GLY A 197 -6.35 -32.04 7.57
C GLY A 197 -5.24 -32.46 8.53
N GLY A 198 -5.31 -33.74 8.92
CA GLY A 198 -4.30 -34.40 9.74
C GLY A 198 -3.19 -35.02 8.89
N LEU A 199 -2.28 -35.76 9.54
CA LEU A 199 -1.16 -36.43 8.85
C LEU A 199 -1.61 -37.39 7.74
N ASP A 200 -2.75 -38.05 7.93
CA ASP A 200 -3.29 -39.03 6.97
C ASP A 200 -3.84 -38.37 5.68
N ASP A 201 -4.12 -37.07 5.72
CA ASP A 201 -4.64 -36.27 4.59
C ASP A 201 -3.52 -35.63 3.73
N LEU A 202 -2.26 -35.84 4.12
CA LEU A 202 -1.09 -35.29 3.46
C LEU A 202 -0.53 -36.26 2.40
N SER A 203 -0.04 -35.71 1.30
CA SER A 203 0.75 -36.48 0.33
C SER A 203 2.09 -36.93 0.92
N GLY A 204 2.73 -37.94 0.31
CA GLY A 204 4.04 -38.44 0.77
C GLY A 204 5.14 -37.35 0.79
N ASP A 205 5.12 -36.44 -0.18
CA ASP A 205 6.06 -35.32 -0.25
C ASP A 205 5.77 -34.24 0.82
N GLU A 206 4.49 -34.01 1.12
CA GLU A 206 4.06 -33.15 2.23
C GLU A 206 4.51 -33.70 3.57
N TYR A 207 4.21 -34.98 3.83
CA TYR A 207 4.61 -35.68 5.05
C TYR A 207 6.12 -35.60 5.27
N SER A 208 6.91 -35.89 4.22
CA SER A 208 8.37 -35.91 4.27
C SER A 208 9.00 -34.55 4.62
N ARG A 209 8.32 -33.43 4.32
CA ARG A 209 8.78 -32.07 4.65
C ARG A 209 8.52 -31.67 6.11
N ILE A 210 7.68 -32.41 6.84
CA ILE A 210 7.37 -32.12 8.25
C ILE A 210 8.46 -32.74 9.15
N PRO A 211 9.10 -31.97 10.05
CA PRO A 211 10.05 -32.53 11.01
C PRO A 211 9.40 -33.57 11.94
N ASP A 212 10.12 -34.65 12.26
CA ASP A 212 9.59 -35.76 13.09
C ASP A 212 8.99 -35.30 14.42
N GLY A 213 9.67 -34.37 15.09
CA GLY A 213 9.20 -33.80 16.35
C GLY A 213 7.84 -33.10 16.24
N VAL A 214 7.50 -32.54 15.07
CA VAL A 214 6.20 -31.89 14.82
C VAL A 214 5.10 -32.93 14.62
N ARG A 215 5.39 -34.03 13.93
CA ARG A 215 4.44 -35.11 13.64
C ARG A 215 3.86 -35.76 14.90
N ILE A 216 4.61 -35.71 16.01
CA ILE A 216 4.21 -36.32 17.28
C ILE A 216 3.03 -35.59 17.93
N TRP A 217 3.01 -34.25 17.86
CA TRP A 217 2.05 -33.43 18.61
C TRP A 217 1.07 -32.66 17.73
N CYS A 218 1.44 -32.33 16.50
CA CYS A 218 0.59 -31.53 15.63
C CYS A 218 -0.51 -32.40 15.00
N ARG A 219 -1.74 -31.88 14.99
CA ARG A 219 -2.93 -32.60 14.50
C ARG A 219 -3.58 -31.95 13.30
N GLU A 220 -3.29 -30.68 13.05
CA GLU A 220 -3.89 -29.90 11.99
C GLU A 220 -2.80 -29.16 11.22
N TYR A 221 -2.87 -29.28 9.91
CA TYR A 221 -1.97 -28.62 8.99
C TYR A 221 -2.76 -27.69 8.08
N THR A 222 -2.07 -26.68 7.59
CA THR A 222 -2.61 -25.73 6.63
C THR A 222 -1.69 -25.69 5.42
N ARG A 223 -2.25 -25.76 4.21
CA ARG A 223 -1.49 -25.75 2.96
C ARG A 223 -1.77 -24.50 2.15
N CYS A 224 -0.75 -23.99 1.46
CA CYS A 224 -0.92 -22.93 0.47
C CYS A 224 -1.39 -23.51 -0.87
N THR A 225 -2.49 -22.99 -1.39
CA THR A 225 -3.06 -23.43 -2.68
C THR A 225 -2.21 -23.05 -3.90
N ARG A 226 -1.24 -22.13 -3.73
CA ARG A 226 -0.38 -21.65 -4.82
C ARG A 226 0.98 -22.33 -4.85
N CYS A 227 1.69 -22.40 -3.72
CA CYS A 227 3.06 -22.91 -3.68
C CYS A 227 3.21 -24.22 -2.89
N GLY A 228 2.11 -24.78 -2.35
CA GLY A 228 2.13 -26.04 -1.60
C GLY A 228 2.96 -25.98 -0.30
N GLN A 229 3.22 -24.78 0.22
CA GLN A 229 3.90 -24.60 1.51
C GLN A 229 2.96 -25.06 2.62
N LEU A 230 3.46 -25.90 3.52
CA LEU A 230 2.75 -26.34 4.71
C LEU A 230 3.05 -25.46 5.92
N TYR A 231 2.04 -25.27 6.75
CA TYR A 231 2.06 -24.54 8.01
C TYR A 231 1.38 -25.35 9.11
N TRP A 232 1.78 -25.11 10.35
CA TRP A 232 1.20 -25.70 11.55
C TRP A 232 1.37 -24.77 12.75
N GLU A 233 0.49 -24.89 13.74
CA GLU A 233 0.50 -24.03 14.93
C GLU A 233 1.54 -24.49 15.95
N GLY A 234 2.79 -24.05 15.80
CA GLY A 234 3.87 -24.26 16.79
C GLY A 234 4.21 -23.01 17.60
N GLY A 235 5.32 -23.04 18.36
CA GLY A 235 5.78 -21.89 19.14
C GLY A 235 6.00 -20.61 18.31
N HIS A 236 6.44 -20.74 17.05
CA HIS A 236 6.56 -19.60 16.13
C HIS A 236 5.19 -18.93 15.88
N PHE A 237 4.12 -19.71 15.83
CA PHE A 237 2.75 -19.22 15.65
C PHE A 237 2.28 -18.36 16.83
N ILE A 238 2.62 -18.76 18.06
CA ILE A 238 2.32 -17.99 19.28
C ILE A 238 2.98 -16.61 19.21
N GLY A 239 4.26 -16.55 18.85
CA GLY A 239 4.98 -15.28 18.67
C GLY A 239 4.35 -14.40 17.58
N MET A 240 3.91 -14.99 16.47
CA MET A 240 3.23 -14.27 15.39
C MET A 240 1.86 -13.73 15.82
N ARG A 241 1.05 -14.49 16.59
CA ARG A 241 -0.22 -14.01 17.15
C ARG A 241 -0.03 -12.77 18.02
N GLU A 242 0.97 -12.80 18.89
CA GLU A 242 1.29 -11.66 19.76
C GLU A 242 1.74 -10.44 18.94
N LYS A 243 2.51 -10.66 17.87
CA LYS A 243 2.91 -9.61 16.94
C LYS A 243 1.72 -8.97 16.22
N VAL A 244 0.78 -9.78 15.73
CA VAL A 244 -0.47 -9.30 15.12
C VAL A 244 -1.25 -8.44 16.11
N ARG A 245 -1.40 -8.88 17.36
CA ARG A 245 -2.07 -8.13 18.41
C ARG A 245 -1.43 -6.75 18.61
N LYS A 246 -0.11 -6.69 18.77
CA LYS A 246 0.64 -5.43 18.92
C LYS A 246 0.46 -4.47 17.73
N MET A 247 0.47 -5.00 16.50
CA MET A 247 0.24 -4.18 15.29
C MET A 247 -1.17 -3.58 15.27
N LEU A 248 -2.18 -4.35 15.65
CA LEU A 248 -3.58 -3.89 15.72
C LEU A 248 -3.78 -2.85 16.82
N ASP A 249 -3.24 -3.08 18.02
CA ASP A 249 -3.29 -2.14 19.14
C ASP A 249 -2.63 -0.81 18.74
N ALA A 250 -1.45 -0.88 18.12
CA ALA A 250 -0.75 0.31 17.65
C ALA A 250 -1.46 1.04 16.50
N SER A 251 -2.31 0.37 15.72
CA SER A 251 -3.05 0.98 14.60
C SER A 251 -4.35 1.68 15.03
N THR A 252 -4.89 1.31 16.18
CA THR A 252 -6.20 1.79 16.67
C THR A 252 -6.09 2.89 17.72
N GLY A 253 -4.93 3.03 18.38
CA GLY A 253 -4.56 4.20 19.18
C GLY A 253 -4.07 5.36 18.32
#